data_AF-A0A955C6F0-F1
#
_entry.id   AF-A0A955C6F0-F1
#
_cell.length_a   1.000
_cell.length_b   1.000
_cell.length_c   1.000
_cell.angle_alpha   90.00
_cell.angle_beta   90.00
_cell.angle_gamma   90.00
#
_symmetry.space_group_name_H-M   'P 1'
#
loop_
_entity.id
_entity.type
_entity.pdbx_description
1 polymer ?
#
loop_
_entity_poly.entity_id
_entity_poly.type
_entity_poly.pdbx_seq_one_letter_code
_entity_poly.pdbx_strand_id
1 'polypeptide(L)'
;MHPHLWTIPGINFPIRTYGFIVGLSFVIALLIARRRAKSSNLDPGVMTNLTLIGMIGGLIGGPLMYFLHYHNFGGREVIGGVVFGIVCALGYLRFTGRSILAYMDAAVPALILAMGIGRLGCLMFGCCWGGVCQTDSGQRSLAWAIHFPYFSPLYIEDWSAGRQEVPDELMWINPANIKSGTTPTKEPIPPFVLEMDIDDDEALINWASTAYAFSKLRGGDPKSEALINASKAFADAKKAITDQNPFAKAAAAHLVQLNAKEETRDLKWADLRALSKKQFTAWVHPAQLYDFIALTLLFLLLSAIFFKGCRRGTVLAWAMVLYPINRFVMETIRTDNPREFGGLTISQVICLAIFVFGVILVVWLRMTREPQKSPSIA
;
A
#
# COMPACT_ATOMS: atom_id res chain seq x y z
N MET A 1 -8.05 9.96 3.99
CA MET A 1 -8.13 8.90 2.95
C MET A 1 -8.96 7.77 3.51
N HIS A 2 -9.97 7.28 2.80
CA HIS A 2 -10.77 6.12 3.23
C HIS A 2 -10.16 4.85 2.62
N PRO A 3 -9.48 3.99 3.41
CA PRO A 3 -8.91 2.74 2.90
C PRO A 3 -9.99 1.70 2.58
N HIS A 4 -11.17 1.83 3.19
CA HIS A 4 -12.36 1.03 2.96
C HIS A 4 -13.38 1.86 2.18
N LEU A 5 -13.83 1.34 1.04
CA LEU A 5 -14.87 1.99 0.24
C LEU A 5 -16.25 1.62 0.78
N TRP A 6 -16.58 0.33 0.71
CA TRP A 6 -17.79 -0.24 1.28
C TRP A 6 -17.60 -1.74 1.55
N THR A 7 -18.49 -2.30 2.34
CA THR A 7 -18.60 -3.75 2.57
C THR A 7 -19.71 -4.32 1.70
N ILE A 8 -19.46 -5.45 1.04
CA ILE A 8 -20.51 -6.11 0.25
C ILE A 8 -21.59 -6.65 1.21
N PRO A 9 -22.87 -6.24 1.06
CA PRO A 9 -23.93 -6.72 1.93
C PRO A 9 -24.09 -8.24 1.77
N GLY A 10 -24.21 -8.95 2.90
CA GLY A 10 -24.40 -10.41 2.95
C GLY A 10 -23.12 -11.26 3.07
N ILE A 11 -21.96 -10.74 2.66
CA ILE A 11 -20.67 -11.48 2.72
C ILE A 11 -19.69 -10.82 3.71
N ASN A 12 -20.00 -9.61 4.22
CA ASN A 12 -19.14 -8.82 5.11
C ASN A 12 -17.70 -8.67 4.59
N PHE A 13 -17.52 -8.70 3.26
CA PHE A 13 -16.21 -8.59 2.63
C PHE A 13 -15.90 -7.10 2.35
N PRO A 14 -14.84 -6.53 2.98
CA PRO A 14 -14.50 -5.12 2.79
C PRO A 14 -13.77 -4.89 1.47
N ILE A 15 -14.32 -4.05 0.61
CA ILE A 15 -13.64 -3.61 -0.61
C ILE A 15 -12.71 -2.44 -0.25
N ARG A 16 -11.41 -2.66 -0.49
CA ARG A 16 -10.37 -1.65 -0.25
C ARG A 16 -10.15 -0.79 -1.48
N THR A 17 -9.91 0.50 -1.26
CA THR A 17 -9.73 1.50 -2.31
C THR A 17 -8.55 1.17 -3.25
N TYR A 18 -7.44 0.71 -2.68
CA TYR A 18 -6.27 0.27 -3.44
C TYR A 18 -6.61 -0.84 -4.44
N GLY A 19 -7.24 -1.92 -3.96
CA GLY A 19 -7.60 -3.07 -4.79
C GLY A 19 -8.60 -2.70 -5.88
N PHE A 20 -9.56 -1.83 -5.57
CA PHE A 20 -10.52 -1.32 -6.53
C PHE A 20 -9.85 -0.52 -7.65
N ILE A 21 -8.96 0.42 -7.33
CA ILE A 21 -8.24 1.22 -8.32
C ILE A 21 -7.34 0.34 -9.20
N VAL A 22 -6.64 -0.62 -8.61
CA VAL A 22 -5.81 -1.58 -9.37
C VAL A 22 -6.67 -2.41 -10.33
N GLY A 23 -7.81 -2.94 -9.87
CA GLY A 23 -8.75 -3.67 -10.72
C GLY A 23 -9.32 -2.81 -11.86
N LEU A 24 -9.71 -1.57 -11.56
CA LEU A 24 -10.17 -0.61 -12.56
C LEU A 24 -9.07 -0.29 -13.59
N SER A 25 -7.84 -0.07 -13.13
CA SER A 25 -6.70 0.19 -14.01
C SER A 25 -6.44 -0.95 -14.99
N PHE A 26 -6.60 -2.20 -14.54
CA PHE A 26 -6.46 -3.38 -15.36
C PHE A 26 -7.52 -3.45 -16.46
N VAL A 27 -8.79 -3.19 -16.11
CA VAL A 27 -9.88 -3.17 -17.10
C VAL A 27 -9.66 -2.07 -18.13
N ILE A 28 -9.30 -0.85 -17.69
CA ILE A 28 -8.98 0.27 -18.59
C ILE A 28 -7.84 -0.11 -19.54
N ALA A 29 -6.76 -0.70 -19.01
CA ALA A 29 -5.61 -1.13 -19.80
C ALA A 29 -5.99 -2.21 -20.83
N LEU A 30 -6.77 -3.20 -20.43
CA LEU A 30 -7.27 -4.25 -21.32
C LEU A 30 -8.10 -3.67 -22.47
N LEU A 31 -9.02 -2.75 -22.17
CA LEU A 31 -9.88 -2.12 -23.19
C LEU A 31 -9.05 -1.29 -24.18
N ILE A 32 -8.09 -0.50 -23.70
CA ILE A 32 -7.18 0.28 -24.54
C ILE A 32 -6.30 -0.65 -25.39
N ALA A 33 -5.73 -1.69 -24.79
CA ALA A 33 -4.88 -2.65 -25.50
C ALA A 33 -5.66 -3.40 -26.59
N ARG A 34 -6.90 -3.86 -26.31
CA ARG A 34 -7.78 -4.47 -27.34
C ARG A 34 -8.09 -3.50 -28.46
N ARG A 35 -8.40 -2.24 -28.15
CA ARG A 35 -8.69 -1.22 -29.16
C ARG A 35 -7.48 -0.97 -30.06
N ARG A 36 -6.28 -0.90 -29.48
CA ARG A 36 -5.01 -0.78 -30.22
C ARG A 36 -4.70 -1.99 -31.08
N ALA A 37 -4.90 -3.19 -30.54
CA ALA A 37 -4.75 -4.43 -31.29
C ALA A 37 -5.64 -4.40 -32.55
N LYS A 38 -6.93 -4.03 -32.39
CA LYS A 38 -7.86 -3.89 -33.50
C LYS A 38 -7.39 -2.86 -34.53
N SER A 39 -6.92 -1.68 -34.11
CA SER A 39 -6.43 -0.64 -35.04
C SER A 39 -5.17 -1.05 -35.82
N SER A 40 -4.38 -1.99 -35.29
CA SER A 40 -3.17 -2.51 -35.94
C SER A 40 -3.39 -3.84 -36.66
N ASN A 41 -4.64 -4.21 -36.93
CA ASN A 41 -5.01 -5.48 -37.56
C ASN A 41 -4.44 -6.71 -36.81
N LEU A 42 -4.37 -6.63 -35.48
CA LEU A 42 -4.04 -7.73 -34.58
C LEU A 42 -5.32 -8.28 -33.98
N ASP A 43 -5.33 -9.57 -33.67
CA ASP A 43 -6.48 -10.23 -33.06
C ASP A 43 -6.70 -9.73 -31.61
N PRO A 44 -7.83 -9.06 -31.31
CA PRO A 44 -8.14 -8.58 -29.96
C PRO A 44 -8.45 -9.73 -28.97
N GLY A 45 -8.80 -10.92 -29.46
CA GLY A 45 -8.97 -12.13 -28.65
C GLY A 45 -7.64 -12.58 -28.07
N VAL A 46 -6.61 -12.67 -28.92
CA VAL A 46 -5.23 -12.94 -28.47
C VAL A 46 -4.76 -11.87 -27.48
N MET A 47 -5.08 -10.59 -27.69
CA MET A 47 -4.72 -9.53 -26.74
C MET A 47 -5.39 -9.70 -25.37
N THR A 48 -6.66 -10.13 -25.35
CA THR A 48 -7.38 -10.45 -24.11
C THR A 48 -6.69 -11.60 -23.37
N ASN A 49 -6.42 -12.70 -24.08
CA ASN A 49 -5.76 -13.87 -23.51
C ASN A 49 -4.36 -13.54 -23.01
N LEU A 50 -3.58 -12.77 -23.77
CA LEU A 50 -2.26 -12.28 -23.36
C LEU A 50 -2.32 -11.56 -22.01
N THR A 51 -3.28 -10.66 -21.87
CA THR A 51 -3.46 -9.84 -20.67
C THR A 51 -3.90 -10.69 -19.47
N LEU A 52 -4.85 -11.61 -19.67
CA LEU A 52 -5.35 -12.50 -18.62
C LEU A 52 -4.30 -13.53 -18.18
N ILE A 53 -3.57 -14.13 -19.13
CA ILE A 53 -2.49 -15.07 -18.84
C ILE A 53 -1.36 -14.37 -18.09
N GLY A 54 -0.99 -13.15 -18.49
CA GLY A 54 -0.02 -12.33 -17.76
C GLY A 54 -0.48 -12.02 -16.32
N MET A 55 -1.76 -11.68 -16.13
CA MET A 55 -2.36 -11.45 -14.82
C MET A 55 -2.31 -12.71 -13.94
N ILE A 56 -2.74 -13.86 -14.46
CA ILE A 56 -2.73 -15.14 -13.74
C ILE A 56 -1.29 -15.52 -13.38
N GLY A 57 -0.37 -15.39 -14.34
CA GLY A 57 1.06 -15.60 -14.12
C GLY A 57 1.59 -14.74 -12.98
N GLY A 58 1.24 -13.45 -12.94
CA GLY A 58 1.69 -12.57 -11.86
C GLY A 58 1.05 -12.86 -10.50
N LEU A 59 -0.22 -13.26 -10.46
CA LEU A 59 -0.91 -13.65 -9.23
C LEU A 59 -0.31 -14.91 -8.59
N ILE A 60 0.16 -15.86 -9.41
CA ILE A 60 0.82 -17.09 -8.99
C ILE A 60 2.30 -16.85 -8.66
N GLY A 61 3.00 -16.05 -9.50
CA GLY A 61 4.43 -15.80 -9.39
C GLY A 61 4.84 -15.12 -8.08
N GLY A 62 4.01 -14.21 -7.56
CA GLY A 62 4.32 -13.51 -6.32
C GLY A 62 4.44 -14.41 -5.09
N PRO A 63 3.41 -15.21 -4.76
CA PRO A 63 3.47 -16.23 -3.71
C PRO A 63 4.55 -17.29 -3.97
N LEU A 64 4.72 -17.73 -5.22
CA LEU A 64 5.71 -18.76 -5.57
C LEU A 64 7.13 -18.29 -5.27
N MET A 65 7.49 -17.09 -5.71
CA MET A 65 8.83 -16.54 -5.46
C MET A 65 9.07 -16.30 -3.97
N TYR A 66 8.08 -15.79 -3.24
CA TYR A 66 8.16 -15.62 -1.80
C TYR A 66 8.44 -16.96 -1.09
N PHE A 67 7.71 -18.01 -1.47
CA PHE A 67 7.91 -19.34 -0.92
C PHE A 67 9.31 -19.88 -1.25
N LEU A 68 9.81 -19.69 -2.47
CA LEU A 68 11.16 -20.13 -2.85
C LEU A 68 12.25 -19.42 -2.06
N HIS A 69 12.06 -18.15 -1.73
CA HIS A 69 13.03 -17.35 -1.00
C HIS A 69 12.99 -17.62 0.51
N TYR A 70 11.80 -17.56 1.12
CA TYR A 70 11.62 -17.62 2.58
C TYR A 70 11.17 -18.98 3.10
N HIS A 71 10.85 -19.94 2.24
CA HIS A 71 10.30 -21.25 2.61
C HIS A 71 9.06 -21.15 3.51
N ASN A 72 8.30 -20.07 3.35
CA ASN A 72 7.11 -19.78 4.16
C ASN A 72 5.91 -19.47 3.27
N PHE A 73 4.74 -19.92 3.69
CA PHE A 73 3.48 -19.65 3.00
C PHE A 73 2.85 -18.36 3.51
N GLY A 74 2.15 -17.63 2.62
CA GLY A 74 1.34 -16.47 2.98
C GLY A 74 1.94 -15.11 2.63
N GLY A 75 3.21 -15.03 2.24
CA GLY A 75 3.79 -13.82 1.69
C GLY A 75 3.69 -13.72 0.17
N ARG A 76 4.08 -12.56 -0.37
CA ARG A 76 4.08 -12.27 -1.82
C ARG A 76 5.26 -11.38 -2.14
N GLU A 77 5.98 -11.71 -3.21
CA GLU A 77 7.04 -10.86 -3.75
C GLU A 77 6.61 -10.21 -5.06
N VAL A 78 6.82 -8.89 -5.17
CA VAL A 78 6.47 -8.13 -6.38
C VAL A 78 7.30 -8.59 -7.58
N ILE A 79 8.59 -8.86 -7.37
CA ILE A 79 9.52 -9.31 -8.43
C ILE A 79 9.02 -10.63 -9.02
N GLY A 80 8.63 -11.59 -8.17
CA GLY A 80 8.05 -12.85 -8.59
C GLY A 80 6.82 -12.68 -9.49
N GLY A 81 5.90 -11.79 -9.10
CA GLY A 81 4.71 -11.52 -9.90
C GLY A 81 5.04 -10.90 -11.26
N VAL A 82 5.96 -9.93 -11.32
CA VAL A 82 6.34 -9.28 -12.59
C VAL A 82 7.03 -10.26 -13.53
N VAL A 83 8.03 -10.99 -13.03
CA VAL A 83 8.83 -11.93 -13.86
C VAL A 83 7.94 -13.03 -14.42
N PHE A 84 7.15 -13.69 -13.57
CA PHE A 84 6.29 -14.79 -14.02
C PHE A 84 5.18 -14.31 -14.95
N GLY A 85 4.60 -13.13 -14.69
CA GLY A 85 3.61 -12.52 -15.58
C GLY A 85 4.17 -12.26 -16.99
N ILE A 86 5.40 -11.71 -17.08
CA ILE A 86 6.08 -11.49 -18.36
C ILE A 86 6.37 -12.82 -19.06
N VAL A 87 6.92 -13.81 -18.34
CA VAL A 87 7.26 -15.12 -18.90
C VAL A 87 6.02 -15.82 -19.47
N CYS A 88 4.91 -15.86 -18.72
CA CYS A 88 3.66 -16.47 -19.19
C CYS A 88 3.09 -15.72 -20.41
N ALA A 89 3.11 -14.38 -20.40
CA ALA A 89 2.61 -13.56 -21.51
C ALA A 89 3.44 -13.78 -22.79
N LEU A 90 4.76 -13.72 -22.70
CA LEU A 90 5.67 -13.94 -23.85
C LEU A 90 5.61 -15.39 -24.34
N GLY A 91 5.53 -16.35 -23.41
CA GLY A 91 5.34 -17.76 -23.72
C GLY A 91 4.07 -17.99 -24.53
N TYR A 92 2.94 -17.41 -24.12
CA TYR A 92 1.67 -17.49 -24.84
C TYR A 92 1.76 -16.98 -26.29
N LEU A 93 2.40 -15.83 -26.53
CA LEU A 93 2.60 -15.32 -27.90
C LEU A 93 3.51 -16.26 -28.72
N ARG A 94 4.53 -16.83 -28.08
CA ARG A 94 5.44 -17.77 -28.72
C ARG A 94 4.76 -19.10 -29.09
N PHE A 95 3.87 -19.61 -28.25
CA PHE A 95 3.07 -20.81 -28.51
C PHE A 95 2.02 -20.59 -29.60
N THR A 96 1.44 -19.39 -29.67
CA THR A 96 0.44 -19.05 -30.70
C THR A 96 1.05 -18.60 -32.04
N GLY A 97 2.39 -18.54 -32.13
CA GLY A 97 3.09 -18.10 -33.34
C GLY A 97 2.85 -16.63 -33.71
N ARG A 98 2.39 -15.81 -32.76
CA ARG A 98 2.07 -14.39 -32.98
C ARG A 98 3.32 -13.53 -32.75
N SER A 99 3.40 -12.41 -33.47
CA SER A 99 4.54 -11.49 -33.36
C SER A 99 4.57 -10.81 -31.99
N ILE A 100 5.57 -11.14 -31.17
CA ILE A 100 5.75 -10.55 -29.84
C ILE A 100 5.82 -9.03 -29.92
N LEU A 101 6.69 -8.49 -30.79
CA LEU A 101 6.90 -7.05 -30.92
C LEU A 101 5.62 -6.29 -31.29
N ALA A 102 4.78 -6.85 -32.17
CA ALA A 102 3.54 -6.19 -32.58
C ALA A 102 2.51 -6.13 -31.44
N TYR A 103 2.34 -7.22 -30.69
CA TYR A 103 1.44 -7.25 -29.54
C TYR A 103 1.97 -6.40 -28.39
N MET A 104 3.27 -6.39 -28.14
CA MET A 104 3.88 -5.55 -27.11
C MET A 104 3.76 -4.05 -27.46
N ASP A 105 3.96 -3.64 -28.71
CA ASP A 105 3.74 -2.25 -29.12
C ASP A 105 2.30 -1.77 -28.88
N ALA A 106 1.32 -2.66 -29.05
CA ALA A 106 -0.08 -2.36 -28.76
C ALA A 106 -0.40 -2.37 -27.25
N ALA A 107 0.24 -3.23 -26.47
CA ALA A 107 -0.03 -3.44 -25.05
C ALA A 107 0.70 -2.43 -24.13
N VAL A 108 1.96 -2.12 -24.42
CA VAL A 108 2.86 -1.35 -23.54
C VAL A 108 2.31 0.04 -23.19
N PRO A 109 1.75 0.85 -24.10
CA PRO A 109 1.14 2.12 -23.72
C PRO A 109 0.04 1.93 -22.68
N ALA A 110 -0.83 0.93 -22.86
CA ALA A 110 -1.90 0.63 -21.91
C ALA A 110 -1.36 0.18 -20.55
N LEU A 111 -0.29 -0.62 -20.54
CA LEU A 111 0.41 -1.04 -19.32
C LEU A 111 1.01 0.16 -18.56
N ILE A 112 1.64 1.10 -19.27
CA ILE A 112 2.20 2.33 -18.69
C ILE A 112 1.11 3.17 -18.03
N LEU A 113 -0.04 3.32 -18.69
CA LEU A 113 -1.18 4.02 -18.10
C LEU A 113 -1.74 3.27 -16.87
N ALA A 114 -1.82 1.94 -16.92
CA ALA A 114 -2.24 1.12 -15.78
C ALA A 114 -1.34 1.34 -14.56
N MET A 115 -0.01 1.36 -14.77
CA MET A 115 0.96 1.66 -13.71
C MET A 115 0.76 3.07 -13.15
N GLY A 116 0.47 4.05 -14.01
CA GLY A 116 0.11 5.41 -13.59
C GLY A 116 -1.11 5.41 -12.68
N ILE A 117 -2.24 4.85 -13.13
CA ILE A 117 -3.48 4.80 -12.34
C ILE A 117 -3.26 4.05 -11.01
N GLY A 118 -2.46 2.98 -11.01
CA GLY A 118 -2.07 2.26 -9.80
C GLY A 118 -1.39 3.14 -8.74
N ARG A 119 -0.66 4.18 -9.15
CA ARG A 119 -0.03 5.15 -8.24
C ARG A 119 -1.05 6.02 -7.50
N LEU A 120 -2.21 6.30 -8.09
CA LEU A 120 -3.33 6.91 -7.37
C LEU A 120 -3.85 5.97 -6.27
N GLY A 121 -3.83 4.65 -6.52
CA GLY A 121 -4.09 3.64 -5.50
C GLY A 121 -3.08 3.72 -4.34
N CYS A 122 -1.79 3.80 -4.64
CA CYS A 122 -0.73 3.99 -3.62
C CYS A 122 -0.95 5.28 -2.80
N LEU A 123 -1.32 6.38 -3.47
CA LEU A 123 -1.63 7.63 -2.80
C LEU A 123 -2.79 7.45 -1.81
N MET A 124 -3.90 6.85 -2.21
CA MET A 124 -5.05 6.64 -1.33
C MET A 124 -4.79 5.66 -0.19
N PHE A 125 -3.83 4.74 -0.36
CA PHE A 125 -3.40 3.83 0.70
C PHE A 125 -2.42 4.48 1.68
N GLY A 126 -1.68 5.49 1.25
CA GLY A 126 -0.68 6.16 2.07
C GLY A 126 0.69 5.49 2.08
N CYS A 127 1.08 4.84 0.98
CA CYS A 127 2.42 4.24 0.80
C CYS A 127 3.19 4.91 -0.34
N CYS A 128 4.49 4.60 -0.46
CA CYS A 128 5.35 5.06 -1.57
C CYS A 128 5.54 6.58 -1.64
N TRP A 129 5.76 7.23 -0.50
CA TRP A 129 5.99 8.67 -0.39
C TRP A 129 7.42 9.07 -0.81
N GLY A 130 7.62 10.36 -1.05
CA GLY A 130 8.95 10.93 -1.24
C GLY A 130 9.52 11.54 0.04
N GLY A 131 10.70 12.15 -0.07
CA GLY A 131 11.38 12.76 1.07
C GLY A 131 10.58 13.84 1.81
N VAL A 132 11.00 14.11 3.05
CA VAL A 132 10.40 15.11 3.93
C VAL A 132 10.63 16.53 3.39
N CYS A 133 9.55 17.31 3.35
CA CYS A 133 9.44 18.67 2.86
C CYS A 133 8.94 19.60 3.97
N GLN A 134 9.57 19.51 5.13
CA GLN A 134 9.20 20.26 6.32
C GLN A 134 10.40 21.10 6.77
N THR A 135 10.12 22.34 7.14
CA THR A 135 11.07 23.26 7.78
C THR A 135 11.19 22.92 9.26
N ASP A 136 12.27 23.37 9.92
CA ASP A 136 12.48 23.16 11.36
C ASP A 136 11.34 23.75 12.22
N SER A 137 10.62 24.76 11.70
CA SER A 137 9.44 25.35 12.32
C SER A 137 8.14 24.55 12.11
N GLY A 138 8.21 23.39 11.45
CA GLY A 138 7.06 22.51 11.19
C GLY A 138 6.21 22.90 9.98
N GLN A 139 6.57 23.96 9.26
CA GLN A 139 5.84 24.42 8.09
C GLN A 139 6.31 23.69 6.82
N ARG A 140 5.39 23.55 5.85
CA ARG A 140 5.71 22.99 4.53
C ARG A 140 6.78 23.82 3.81
N SER A 141 7.84 23.17 3.33
CA SER A 141 8.86 23.82 2.49
C SER A 141 8.42 23.95 1.03
N LEU A 142 7.47 23.13 0.58
CA LEU A 142 6.90 23.15 -0.76
C LEU A 142 5.38 23.34 -0.70
N ALA A 143 4.85 24.14 -1.63
CA ALA A 143 3.41 24.48 -1.67
C ALA A 143 2.51 23.25 -1.94
N TRP A 144 3.02 22.27 -2.70
CA TRP A 144 2.30 21.05 -3.07
C TRP A 144 2.72 19.82 -2.23
N ALA A 145 3.49 20.00 -1.17
CA ALA A 145 3.76 18.91 -0.24
C ALA A 145 2.43 18.41 0.36
N ILE A 146 2.37 17.11 0.61
CA ILE A 146 1.21 16.47 1.25
C ILE A 146 1.64 15.84 2.57
N HIS A 147 0.67 15.52 3.41
CA HIS A 147 0.87 14.80 4.66
C HIS A 147 -0.23 13.74 4.76
N PHE A 148 0.05 12.65 5.46
CA PHE A 148 -0.86 11.52 5.56
C PHE A 148 -1.52 11.49 6.94
N PRO A 149 -2.78 11.02 7.03
CA PRO A 149 -3.49 10.98 8.29
C PRO A 149 -2.90 9.96 9.26
N TYR A 150 -3.30 10.08 10.52
CA TYR A 150 -3.06 9.10 11.57
C TYR A 150 -3.27 7.66 11.10
N PHE A 151 -2.35 6.79 11.52
CA PHE A 151 -2.36 5.36 11.21
C PHE A 151 -2.24 4.99 9.72
N SER A 152 -1.88 5.96 8.85
CA SER A 152 -1.40 5.62 7.50
C SER A 152 -0.09 4.81 7.57
N PRO A 153 0.25 4.02 6.54
CA PRO A 153 1.50 3.26 6.51
C PRO A 153 2.74 4.12 6.80
N LEU A 154 2.82 5.32 6.22
CA LEU A 154 3.88 6.30 6.55
C LEU A 154 3.89 6.67 8.03
N TYR A 155 2.72 7.00 8.60
CA TYR A 155 2.63 7.41 10.00
C TYR A 155 3.15 6.33 10.95
N ILE A 156 2.80 5.07 10.68
CA ILE A 156 3.25 3.93 11.49
C ILE A 156 4.73 3.67 11.28
N GLU A 157 5.24 3.78 10.05
CA GLU A 157 6.67 3.63 9.78
C GLU A 157 7.48 4.70 10.51
N ASP A 158 7.10 5.97 10.38
CA ASP A 158 7.77 7.09 11.05
C ASP A 158 7.70 6.94 12.57
N TRP A 159 6.57 6.53 13.13
CA TRP A 159 6.46 6.26 14.56
C TRP A 159 7.39 5.12 14.98
N SER A 160 7.37 3.98 14.28
CA SER A 160 8.22 2.83 14.62
C SER A 160 9.72 3.13 14.49
N ALA A 161 10.07 4.07 13.62
CA ALA A 161 11.44 4.56 13.45
C ALA A 161 11.81 5.73 14.38
N GLY A 162 10.90 6.18 15.25
CA GLY A 162 11.14 7.29 16.19
C GLY A 162 11.17 8.68 15.54
N ARG A 163 10.66 8.83 14.31
CA ARG A 163 10.58 10.11 13.57
C ARG A 163 9.26 10.86 13.81
N GLN A 164 8.22 10.16 14.25
CA GLN A 164 6.90 10.71 14.54
C GLN A 164 6.55 10.48 16.01
N GLU A 165 6.29 11.58 16.73
CA GLU A 165 5.73 11.52 18.07
C GLU A 165 4.22 11.30 18.00
N VAL A 166 3.71 10.49 18.91
CA VAL A 166 2.29 10.18 19.06
C VAL A 166 1.89 10.58 20.47
N PRO A 167 0.80 11.35 20.66
CA PRO A 167 0.33 11.72 21.99
C PRO A 167 0.13 10.48 22.87
N ASP A 168 0.51 10.59 24.15
CA ASP A 168 0.42 9.50 25.11
C ASP A 168 -1.01 8.94 25.24
N GLU A 169 -2.02 9.79 25.01
CA GLU A 169 -3.43 9.43 25.02
C GLU A 169 -3.79 8.47 23.89
N LEU A 170 -3.09 8.53 22.76
CA LEU A 170 -3.26 7.64 21.61
C LEU A 170 -2.37 6.41 21.66
N MET A 171 -1.61 6.21 22.74
CA MET A 171 -0.70 5.08 22.91
C MET A 171 -1.25 4.06 23.90
N TRP A 172 -1.66 2.89 23.41
CA TRP A 172 -2.29 1.83 24.21
C TRP A 172 -1.51 0.51 24.18
N ILE A 173 -1.94 -0.45 25.00
CA ILE A 173 -1.42 -1.82 24.96
C ILE A 173 -2.38 -2.68 24.13
N ASN A 174 -1.88 -3.18 23.00
CA ASN A 174 -2.66 -4.08 22.15
C ASN A 174 -2.75 -5.48 22.79
N PRO A 175 -3.97 -5.99 23.05
CA PRO A 175 -4.16 -7.30 23.68
C PRO A 175 -3.60 -8.46 22.86
N ALA A 176 -3.54 -8.33 21.52
CA ALA A 176 -2.96 -9.36 20.64
C ALA A 176 -1.44 -9.51 20.80
N ASN A 177 -0.77 -8.47 21.31
CA ASN A 177 0.68 -8.44 21.49
C ASN A 177 1.13 -8.83 22.91
N ILE A 178 0.18 -9.14 23.80
CA ILE A 178 0.48 -9.62 25.16
C ILE A 178 0.89 -11.10 25.07
N LYS A 179 2.20 -11.35 24.96
CA LYS A 179 2.78 -12.71 25.06
C LYS A 179 3.23 -12.99 26.49
N SER A 180 3.14 -14.25 26.90
CA SER A 180 3.63 -14.70 28.20
C SER A 180 5.14 -14.43 28.35
N GLY A 181 5.54 -13.75 29.42
CA GLY A 181 6.96 -13.50 29.74
C GLY A 181 7.59 -12.27 29.09
N THR A 182 6.85 -11.46 28.33
CA THR A 182 7.35 -10.20 27.73
C THR A 182 6.65 -8.98 28.31
N THR A 183 7.39 -7.90 28.53
CA THR A 183 6.79 -6.60 28.88
C THR A 183 5.91 -6.11 27.73
N PRO A 184 4.63 -5.78 27.97
CA PRO A 184 3.76 -5.25 26.92
C PRO A 184 4.31 -3.91 26.39
N THR A 185 4.44 -3.80 25.07
CA THR A 185 4.84 -2.55 24.39
C THR A 185 3.61 -1.72 24.06
N LYS A 186 3.71 -0.40 24.24
CA LYS A 186 2.67 0.53 23.77
C LYS A 186 2.77 0.71 22.26
N GLU A 187 1.63 0.87 21.62
CA GLU A 187 1.51 1.20 20.18
C GLU A 187 0.39 2.23 19.95
N PRO A 188 0.33 2.89 18.79
CA PRO A 188 -0.78 3.78 18.46
C PRO A 188 -2.10 3.00 18.38
N ILE A 189 -3.18 3.54 18.93
CA ILE A 189 -4.52 2.91 18.85
C ILE A 189 -4.96 2.80 17.38
N PRO A 190 -5.29 1.61 16.86
CA PRO A 190 -5.78 1.45 15.50
C PRO A 190 -7.15 2.12 15.25
N PRO A 191 -7.44 2.59 14.02
CA PRO A 191 -8.72 3.22 13.67
C PRO A 191 -9.93 2.34 13.97
N PHE A 192 -9.85 1.04 13.71
CA PHE A 192 -10.97 0.12 14.00
C PHE A 192 -11.28 -0.01 15.50
N VAL A 193 -10.32 0.31 16.37
CA VAL A 193 -10.51 0.35 17.83
C VAL A 193 -11.02 1.72 18.25
N LEU A 194 -10.48 2.79 17.67
CA LEU A 194 -10.98 4.14 17.88
C LEU A 194 -12.46 4.25 17.50
N GLU A 195 -12.90 3.54 16.45
CA GLU A 195 -14.28 3.52 15.97
C GLU A 195 -15.24 2.70 16.86
N MET A 196 -14.75 1.97 17.87
CA MET A 196 -15.60 1.24 18.81
C MET A 196 -16.42 2.19 19.68
N ASP A 197 -17.65 1.79 20.00
CA ASP A 197 -18.53 2.52 20.90
C ASP A 197 -18.34 2.02 22.34
N ILE A 198 -17.58 2.77 23.13
CA ILE A 198 -17.17 2.37 24.49
C ILE A 198 -17.65 3.40 25.53
N ASP A 199 -17.93 4.63 25.09
CA ASP A 199 -18.28 5.74 25.98
C ASP A 199 -19.55 5.46 26.80
N ASP A 200 -20.49 4.72 26.22
CA ASP A 200 -21.78 4.40 26.83
C ASP A 200 -21.85 2.96 27.40
N ASP A 201 -20.75 2.19 27.36
CA ASP A 201 -20.71 0.83 27.91
C ASP A 201 -20.32 0.82 29.40
N GLU A 202 -21.33 1.00 30.26
CA GLU A 202 -21.16 1.02 31.72
C GLU A 202 -20.49 -0.27 32.25
N ALA A 203 -20.78 -1.43 31.65
CA ALA A 203 -20.22 -2.71 32.10
C ALA A 203 -18.71 -2.78 31.84
N LEU A 204 -18.27 -2.32 30.66
CA LEU A 204 -16.85 -2.22 30.32
C LEU A 204 -16.13 -1.18 31.18
N ILE A 205 -16.72 0.00 31.37
CA ILE A 205 -16.12 1.07 32.18
C ILE A 205 -15.98 0.63 33.64
N ASN A 206 -17.03 0.01 34.22
CA ASN A 206 -17.00 -0.50 35.59
C ASN A 206 -15.98 -1.64 35.77
N TRP A 207 -15.89 -2.55 34.80
CA TRP A 207 -14.85 -3.58 34.83
C TRP A 207 -13.45 -2.97 34.76
N ALA A 208 -13.23 -2.00 33.87
CA ALA A 208 -11.95 -1.34 33.69
C ALA A 208 -11.51 -0.56 34.94
N SER A 209 -12.42 0.18 35.58
CA SER A 209 -12.17 0.90 36.84
C SER A 209 -11.78 -0.05 37.97
N THR A 210 -12.51 -1.16 38.09
CA THR A 210 -12.24 -2.18 39.10
C THR A 210 -10.94 -2.93 38.82
N ALA A 211 -10.63 -3.21 37.55
CA ALA A 211 -9.37 -3.83 37.12
C ALA A 211 -8.17 -2.93 37.45
N TYR A 212 -8.29 -1.62 37.20
CA TYR A 212 -7.27 -0.63 37.51
C TYR A 212 -7.02 -0.55 39.02
N ALA A 213 -8.08 -0.43 39.83
CA ALA A 213 -7.97 -0.44 41.29
C ALA A 213 -7.32 -1.73 41.82
N PHE A 214 -7.74 -2.89 41.32
CA PHE A 214 -7.14 -4.18 41.67
C PHE A 214 -5.65 -4.23 41.32
N SER A 215 -5.26 -3.71 40.15
CA SER A 215 -3.86 -3.71 39.70
C SER A 215 -2.93 -2.94 40.63
N LYS A 216 -3.40 -1.85 41.26
CA LYS A 216 -2.64 -1.06 42.23
C LYS A 216 -2.41 -1.79 43.55
N LEU A 217 -3.32 -2.68 43.93
CA LEU A 217 -3.27 -3.39 45.22
C LEU A 217 -2.61 -4.77 45.11
N ARG A 218 -2.59 -5.38 43.93
CA ARG A 218 -2.14 -6.78 43.70
C ARG A 218 -0.69 -7.08 44.12
N GLY A 219 0.17 -6.07 44.20
CA GLY A 219 1.55 -6.21 44.67
C GLY A 219 1.74 -6.15 46.19
N GLY A 220 0.66 -5.92 46.96
CA GLY A 220 0.69 -5.82 48.42
C GLY A 220 0.43 -7.14 49.16
N ASP A 221 0.13 -7.06 50.46
CA ASP A 221 -0.18 -8.24 51.30
C ASP A 221 -1.43 -8.99 50.77
N PRO A 222 -1.29 -10.27 50.39
CA PRO A 222 -2.39 -11.12 49.92
C PRO A 222 -3.57 -11.22 50.91
N LYS A 223 -3.33 -11.04 52.20
CA LYS A 223 -4.34 -11.16 53.26
C LYS A 223 -5.00 -9.83 53.63
N SER A 224 -4.58 -8.72 53.01
CA SER A 224 -5.21 -7.42 53.26
C SER A 224 -6.68 -7.42 52.83
N GLU A 225 -7.55 -6.92 53.70
CA GLU A 225 -8.99 -6.84 53.46
C GLU A 225 -9.29 -6.03 52.18
N ALA A 226 -8.50 -4.99 51.92
CA ALA A 226 -8.59 -4.17 50.71
C ALA A 226 -8.36 -4.97 49.42
N LEU A 227 -7.35 -5.85 49.38
CA LEU A 227 -7.06 -6.66 48.20
C LEU A 227 -8.12 -7.76 47.99
N ILE A 228 -8.63 -8.37 49.07
CA ILE A 228 -9.71 -9.36 49.01
C ILE A 228 -10.97 -8.72 48.43
N ASN A 229 -11.36 -7.55 48.92
CA ASN A 229 -12.53 -6.82 48.45
C ASN A 229 -12.37 -6.39 46.97
N ALA A 230 -11.21 -5.85 46.60
CA ALA A 230 -10.92 -5.49 45.20
C ALA A 230 -10.93 -6.72 44.27
N SER A 231 -10.40 -7.86 44.72
CA SER A 231 -10.41 -9.10 43.94
C SER A 231 -11.83 -9.61 43.70
N LYS A 232 -12.71 -9.53 44.71
CA LYS A 232 -14.10 -9.95 44.58
C LYS A 232 -14.88 -9.02 43.63
N ALA A 233 -14.74 -7.71 43.83
CA ALA A 233 -15.34 -6.71 42.95
C ALA A 233 -14.90 -6.91 41.49
N PHE A 234 -13.61 -7.17 41.25
CA PHE A 234 -13.10 -7.43 39.91
C PHE A 234 -13.71 -8.70 39.29
N ALA A 235 -13.83 -9.78 40.07
CA ALA A 235 -14.44 -11.02 39.61
C ALA A 235 -15.92 -10.84 39.25
N ASP A 236 -16.66 -10.04 40.02
CA ASP A 236 -18.08 -9.78 39.77
C ASP A 236 -18.30 -8.84 38.58
N ALA A 237 -17.52 -7.74 38.48
CA ALA A 237 -17.54 -6.86 37.32
C ALA A 237 -17.18 -7.60 36.01
N LYS A 238 -16.22 -8.55 36.08
CA LYS A 238 -15.85 -9.38 34.93
C LYS A 238 -16.98 -10.29 34.45
N LYS A 239 -17.85 -10.77 35.34
CA LYS A 239 -19.01 -11.60 34.97
C LYS A 239 -20.10 -10.81 34.26
N ALA A 240 -20.20 -9.50 34.51
CA ALA A 240 -21.21 -8.63 33.91
C ALA A 240 -20.93 -8.31 32.44
N ILE A 241 -19.70 -8.53 31.95
CA ILE A 241 -19.37 -8.31 30.54
C ILE A 241 -19.83 -9.52 29.71
N THR A 242 -20.91 -9.33 28.96
CA THR A 242 -21.52 -10.33 28.06
C THR A 242 -20.57 -10.76 26.93
N ASP A 243 -19.76 -9.83 26.40
CA ASP A 243 -18.85 -10.08 25.28
C ASP A 243 -17.37 -10.12 25.69
N GLN A 244 -16.66 -11.17 25.28
CA GLN A 244 -15.22 -11.29 25.51
C GLN A 244 -14.37 -10.58 24.45
N ASN A 245 -14.81 -9.43 23.92
CA ASN A 245 -14.00 -8.69 22.96
C ASN A 245 -12.73 -8.14 23.64
N PRO A 246 -11.53 -8.65 23.32
CA PRO A 246 -10.30 -8.26 24.00
C PRO A 246 -9.93 -6.80 23.71
N PHE A 247 -10.26 -6.28 22.53
CA PHE A 247 -9.95 -4.91 22.14
C PHE A 247 -10.84 -3.90 22.86
N ALA A 248 -12.15 -4.17 22.99
CA ALA A 248 -13.06 -3.31 23.74
C ALA A 248 -12.65 -3.22 25.23
N LYS A 249 -12.25 -4.34 25.82
CA LYS A 249 -11.68 -4.39 27.18
C LYS A 249 -10.39 -3.57 27.29
N ALA A 250 -9.45 -3.75 26.37
CA ALA A 250 -8.19 -3.00 26.38
C ALA A 250 -8.42 -1.48 26.23
N ALA A 251 -9.37 -1.09 25.39
CA ALA A 251 -9.74 0.30 25.18
C ALA A 251 -10.40 0.93 26.41
N ALA A 252 -11.36 0.24 27.05
CA ALA A 252 -11.96 0.71 28.31
C ALA A 252 -10.92 0.84 29.44
N ALA A 253 -10.02 -0.14 29.58
CA ALA A 253 -8.92 -0.09 30.54
C ALA A 253 -7.98 1.11 30.30
N HIS A 254 -7.67 1.39 29.03
CA HIS A 254 -6.86 2.54 28.64
C HIS A 254 -7.54 3.86 29.01
N LEU A 255 -8.83 4.01 28.73
CA LEU A 255 -9.59 5.22 29.06
C LEU A 255 -9.62 5.50 30.56
N VAL A 256 -9.84 4.47 31.38
CA VAL A 256 -9.78 4.58 32.85
C VAL A 256 -8.40 4.99 33.33
N GLN A 257 -7.34 4.41 32.74
CA GLN A 257 -5.97 4.77 33.10
C GLN A 257 -5.63 6.22 32.77
N LEU A 258 -6.12 6.75 31.65
CA LEU A 258 -5.99 8.17 31.31
C LEU A 258 -6.77 9.03 32.30
N ASN A 259 -8.04 8.71 32.57
CA ASN A 259 -8.87 9.47 33.52
C ASN A 259 -8.33 9.50 34.96
N ALA A 260 -7.43 8.58 35.33
CA ALA A 260 -6.75 8.60 36.61
C ALA A 260 -5.70 9.73 36.74
N LYS A 261 -5.25 10.32 35.63
CA LYS A 261 -4.39 11.51 35.62
C LYS A 261 -5.26 12.77 35.78
N GLU A 262 -4.78 13.75 36.54
CA GLU A 262 -5.51 14.99 36.79
C GLU A 262 -5.78 15.78 35.51
N GLU A 263 -4.84 15.79 34.56
CA GLU A 263 -4.91 16.52 33.29
C GLU A 263 -5.93 15.95 32.29
N THR A 264 -6.25 14.66 32.38
CA THR A 264 -7.14 13.95 31.43
C THR A 264 -8.39 13.41 32.12
N ARG A 265 -8.80 14.05 33.22
CA ARG A 265 -10.06 13.74 33.90
C ARG A 265 -11.24 14.04 32.96
N ASP A 266 -12.21 13.14 32.95
CA ASP A 266 -13.42 13.17 32.11
C ASP A 266 -13.17 13.03 30.59
N LEU A 267 -11.99 12.54 30.19
CA LEU A 267 -11.69 12.21 28.80
C LEU A 267 -12.59 11.07 28.32
N LYS A 268 -13.21 11.25 27.15
CA LYS A 268 -14.02 10.24 26.47
C LYS A 268 -13.28 9.61 25.29
N TRP A 269 -13.70 8.42 24.89
CA TRP A 269 -13.25 7.74 23.67
C TRP A 269 -13.53 8.58 22.42
N ALA A 270 -14.65 9.32 22.39
CA ALA A 270 -14.94 10.35 21.38
C ALA A 270 -13.84 11.42 21.27
N ASP A 271 -13.23 11.82 22.39
CA ASP A 271 -12.15 12.82 22.39
C ASP A 271 -10.85 12.23 21.81
N LEU A 272 -10.54 10.96 22.11
CA LEU A 272 -9.43 10.24 21.48
C LEU A 272 -9.64 10.11 19.97
N ARG A 273 -10.86 9.79 19.52
CA ARG A 273 -11.22 9.82 18.10
C ARG A 273 -10.97 11.20 17.49
N ALA A 274 -11.39 12.27 18.15
CA ALA A 274 -11.18 13.64 17.68
C ALA A 274 -9.68 14.02 17.65
N LEU A 275 -8.91 13.58 18.64
CA LEU A 275 -7.46 13.78 18.72
C LEU A 275 -6.74 13.08 17.57
N SER A 276 -7.10 11.82 17.28
CA SER A 276 -6.51 11.05 16.17
C SER A 276 -6.71 11.74 14.82
N LYS A 277 -7.86 12.38 14.59
CA LYS A 277 -8.17 13.12 13.36
C LYS A 277 -7.31 14.38 13.17
N LYS A 278 -6.70 14.89 14.24
CA LYS A 278 -5.77 16.03 14.20
C LYS A 278 -4.32 15.60 13.98
N GLN A 279 -4.03 14.30 14.07
CA GLN A 279 -2.67 13.76 13.89
C GLN A 279 -2.39 13.49 12.41
N PHE A 280 -1.21 13.93 11.97
CA PHE A 280 -0.72 13.74 10.62
C PHE A 280 0.79 13.53 10.62
N THR A 281 1.29 12.96 9.54
CA THR A 281 2.73 12.84 9.28
C THR A 281 3.36 14.20 9.02
N ALA A 282 4.68 14.24 8.99
CA ALA A 282 5.41 15.35 8.39
C ALA A 282 4.99 15.59 6.93
N TRP A 283 5.22 16.80 6.45
CA TRP A 283 5.04 17.14 5.03
C TRP A 283 6.04 16.37 4.17
N VAL A 284 5.58 15.73 3.11
CA VAL A 284 6.40 14.91 2.21
C VAL A 284 6.12 15.21 0.74
N HIS A 285 7.07 14.88 -0.12
CA HIS A 285 6.86 14.88 -1.57
C HIS A 285 5.74 13.89 -1.96
N PRO A 286 4.71 14.32 -2.73
CA PRO A 286 3.71 13.43 -3.30
C PRO A 286 4.29 12.64 -4.49
N ALA A 287 5.28 11.78 -4.23
CA ALA A 287 5.97 11.00 -5.26
C ALA A 287 5.01 10.19 -6.14
N GLN A 288 3.88 9.74 -5.59
CA GLN A 288 2.84 9.02 -6.29
C GLN A 288 2.18 9.88 -7.39
N LEU A 289 1.96 11.18 -7.13
CA LEU A 289 1.41 12.11 -8.12
C LEU A 289 2.43 12.44 -9.20
N TYR A 290 3.71 12.60 -8.84
CA TYR A 290 4.77 12.81 -9.83
C TYR A 290 4.85 11.61 -10.79
N ASP A 291 4.86 10.39 -10.24
CA ASP A 291 4.84 9.16 -11.03
C ASP A 291 3.57 9.06 -11.90
N PHE A 292 2.39 9.38 -11.36
CA PHE A 292 1.13 9.36 -12.14
C PHE A 292 1.19 10.32 -13.34
N ILE A 293 1.64 11.56 -13.13
CA ILE A 293 1.77 12.56 -14.19
C ILE A 293 2.80 12.08 -15.22
N ALA A 294 3.98 11.68 -14.78
CA ALA A 294 5.05 11.26 -15.68
C ALA A 294 4.67 10.02 -16.52
N LEU A 295 4.01 9.04 -15.91
CA LEU A 295 3.52 7.84 -16.63
C LEU A 295 2.37 8.18 -17.57
N THR A 296 1.52 9.15 -17.24
CA THR A 296 0.47 9.63 -18.15
C THR A 296 1.06 10.35 -19.35
N LEU A 297 2.05 11.22 -19.15
CA LEU A 297 2.80 11.87 -20.24
C LEU A 297 3.54 10.85 -21.11
N LEU A 298 4.16 9.85 -20.49
CA LEU A 298 4.81 8.75 -21.22
C LEU A 298 3.80 7.92 -22.02
N PHE A 299 2.63 7.61 -21.46
CA PHE A 299 1.54 6.98 -22.20
C PHE A 299 1.15 7.79 -23.42
N LEU A 300 0.94 9.11 -23.29
CA LEU A 300 0.58 9.98 -24.41
C LEU A 300 1.68 9.99 -25.50
N LEU A 301 2.94 10.08 -25.09
CA LEU A 301 4.08 10.04 -26.02
C LEU A 301 4.17 8.70 -26.77
N LEU A 302 4.10 7.58 -26.06
CA LEU A 302 4.12 6.24 -26.66
C LEU A 302 2.90 6.02 -27.56
N SER A 303 1.75 6.62 -27.21
CA SER A 303 0.55 6.61 -28.04
C SER A 303 0.75 7.36 -29.34
N ALA A 304 1.37 8.54 -29.30
CA ALA A 304 1.71 9.30 -30.49
C ALA A 304 2.69 8.53 -31.39
N ILE A 305 3.71 7.88 -30.81
CA ILE A 305 4.65 7.03 -31.55
C ILE A 305 3.93 5.84 -32.20
N PHE A 306 3.00 5.20 -31.48
CA PHE A 306 2.19 4.10 -31.99
C PHE A 306 1.36 4.51 -33.21
N PHE A 307 0.63 5.63 -33.12
CA PHE A 307 -0.23 6.10 -34.22
C PHE A 307 0.53 6.71 -35.40
N LYS A 308 1.78 7.16 -35.21
CA LYS A 308 2.66 7.57 -36.32
C LYS A 308 3.03 6.40 -37.26
N GLY A 309 2.63 5.16 -36.96
CA GLY A 309 2.86 4.02 -37.84
C GLY A 309 4.34 3.64 -37.92
N CYS A 310 5.05 3.72 -36.80
CA CYS A 310 6.43 3.29 -36.71
C CYS A 310 6.56 1.76 -36.83
N ARG A 311 7.77 1.29 -37.10
CA ARG A 311 8.10 -0.13 -37.20
C ARG A 311 7.70 -0.90 -35.93
N ARG A 312 7.30 -2.17 -36.08
CA ARG A 312 7.07 -3.09 -34.95
C ARG A 312 8.27 -3.13 -33.99
N GLY A 313 7.99 -3.08 -32.71
CA GLY A 313 8.97 -3.01 -31.62
C GLY A 313 9.41 -1.59 -31.27
N THR A 314 9.05 -0.57 -32.04
CA THR A 314 9.51 0.80 -31.79
C THR A 314 8.91 1.36 -30.49
N VAL A 315 7.64 1.07 -30.22
CA VAL A 315 6.96 1.56 -29.02
C VAL A 315 7.52 0.86 -27.79
N LEU A 316 7.69 -0.47 -27.84
CA LEU A 316 8.34 -1.23 -26.78
C LEU A 316 9.75 -0.70 -26.50
N ALA A 317 10.56 -0.50 -27.55
CA ALA A 317 11.94 -0.02 -27.40
C ALA A 317 12.00 1.36 -26.73
N TRP A 318 11.17 2.31 -27.17
CA TRP A 318 11.10 3.63 -26.53
C TRP A 318 10.57 3.56 -25.10
N ALA A 319 9.64 2.66 -24.79
CA ALA A 319 9.20 2.45 -23.41
C ALA A 319 10.35 1.93 -22.54
N MET A 320 11.16 0.98 -23.03
CA MET A 320 12.34 0.46 -22.33
C MET A 320 13.47 1.49 -22.18
N VAL A 321 13.46 2.57 -22.95
CA VAL A 321 14.38 3.71 -22.77
C VAL A 321 13.81 4.74 -21.78
N LEU A 322 12.56 5.16 -21.97
CA LEU A 322 11.99 6.31 -21.27
C LEU A 322 11.45 5.97 -19.88
N TYR A 323 10.84 4.79 -19.70
CA TYR A 323 10.31 4.39 -18.40
C TYR A 323 11.40 4.27 -17.32
N PRO A 324 12.56 3.62 -17.60
CA PRO A 324 13.63 3.55 -16.61
C PRO A 324 14.21 4.90 -16.20
N ILE A 325 14.27 5.90 -17.10
CA ILE A 325 14.69 7.25 -16.75
C ILE A 325 13.74 7.85 -15.71
N ASN A 326 12.43 7.80 -15.97
CA ASN A 326 11.43 8.25 -14.99
C ASN A 326 11.59 7.52 -13.66
N ARG A 327 11.69 6.19 -13.71
CA ARG A 327 11.79 5.37 -12.50
C ARG A 327 13.07 5.67 -11.70
N PHE A 328 14.19 5.91 -12.39
CA PHE A 328 15.46 6.27 -11.76
C PHE A 328 15.36 7.62 -11.03
N VAL A 329 14.82 8.64 -11.68
CA VAL A 329 14.60 9.97 -11.07
C VAL A 329 13.65 9.86 -9.88
N MET A 330 12.55 9.14 -10.04
CA MET A 330 11.55 8.97 -8.98
C MET A 330 12.09 8.23 -7.77
N GLU A 331 13.00 7.29 -7.97
CA GLU A 331 13.69 6.62 -6.87
C GLU A 331 14.60 7.59 -6.08
N THR A 332 15.18 8.61 -6.71
CA THR A 332 15.99 9.61 -5.97
C THR A 332 15.15 10.50 -5.06
N ILE A 333 13.88 10.73 -5.42
CA ILE A 333 12.91 11.49 -4.62
C ILE A 333 12.35 10.62 -3.48
N ARG A 334 12.33 9.30 -3.66
CA ARG A 334 11.84 8.34 -2.68
C ARG A 334 12.86 8.03 -1.60
N THR A 335 12.36 7.83 -0.39
CA THR A 335 13.18 7.53 0.79
C THR A 335 12.85 6.18 1.42
N ASP A 336 11.93 5.41 0.83
CA ASP A 336 11.43 4.15 1.36
C ASP A 336 12.24 2.91 0.94
N ASN A 337 13.22 3.06 0.04
CA ASN A 337 14.01 1.94 -0.48
C ASN A 337 15.48 2.00 -0.01
N PRO A 338 16.04 0.87 0.47
CA PRO A 338 17.43 0.80 0.89
C PRO A 338 18.39 0.92 -0.30
N ARG A 339 19.56 1.53 -0.06
CA ARG A 339 20.63 1.72 -1.04
C ARG A 339 21.73 0.68 -0.84
N GLU A 340 21.51 -0.50 -1.41
CA GLU A 340 22.34 -1.69 -1.14
C GLU A 340 23.48 -1.89 -2.14
N PHE A 341 23.40 -1.30 -3.33
CA PHE A 341 24.34 -1.56 -4.43
C PHE A 341 25.20 -0.34 -4.75
N GLY A 342 26.26 -0.13 -3.97
CA GLY A 342 27.20 0.97 -4.20
C GLY A 342 26.55 2.35 -4.11
N GLY A 343 25.54 2.51 -3.24
CA GLY A 343 24.75 3.73 -3.09
C GLY A 343 23.50 3.82 -3.99
N LEU A 344 23.27 2.82 -4.85
CA LEU A 344 22.05 2.70 -5.66
C LEU A 344 21.07 1.70 -5.06
N THR A 345 19.78 1.89 -5.36
CA THR A 345 18.74 0.92 -5.02
C THR A 345 18.66 -0.20 -6.05
N ILE A 346 18.07 -1.35 -5.69
CA ILE A 346 17.80 -2.45 -6.62
C ILE A 346 16.99 -1.96 -7.84
N SER A 347 15.99 -1.10 -7.61
CA SER A 347 15.18 -0.52 -8.68
C SER A 347 16.04 0.25 -9.68
N GLN A 348 17.02 1.04 -9.21
CA GLN A 348 17.92 1.80 -10.07
C GLN A 348 18.82 0.90 -10.91
N VAL A 349 19.38 -0.16 -10.31
CA VAL A 349 20.20 -1.15 -11.04
C VAL A 349 19.39 -1.82 -12.15
N ILE A 350 18.17 -2.26 -11.85
CA ILE A 350 17.26 -2.84 -12.85
C ILE A 350 16.93 -1.82 -13.95
N CYS A 351 16.72 -0.55 -13.59
CA CYS A 351 16.47 0.51 -14.57
C CYS A 351 17.64 0.69 -15.55
N LEU A 352 18.88 0.65 -15.07
CA LEU A 352 20.06 0.73 -15.92
C LEU A 352 20.11 -0.44 -16.92
N ALA A 353 19.82 -1.67 -16.47
CA ALA A 353 19.80 -2.84 -17.35
C ALA A 353 18.71 -2.74 -18.43
N ILE A 354 17.49 -2.35 -18.05
CA ILE A 354 16.38 -2.16 -19.00
C ILE A 354 16.69 -1.03 -19.99
N PHE A 355 17.29 0.07 -19.52
CA PHE A 355 17.68 1.20 -20.35
C PHE A 355 18.69 0.79 -21.43
N VAL A 356 19.77 0.09 -21.05
CA VAL A 356 20.79 -0.40 -21.99
C VAL A 356 20.17 -1.33 -23.02
N PHE A 357 19.32 -2.28 -22.59
CA PHE A 357 18.61 -3.16 -23.50
C PHE A 357 17.69 -2.39 -24.46
N GLY A 358 16.97 -1.39 -23.96
CA GLY A 358 16.11 -0.52 -24.76
C GLY A 358 16.90 0.23 -25.85
N VAL A 359 18.06 0.81 -25.50
CA VAL A 359 18.95 1.49 -26.46
C VAL A 359 19.43 0.52 -27.54
N ILE A 360 19.89 -0.68 -27.16
CA ILE A 360 20.30 -1.72 -28.10
C ILE A 360 19.15 -2.06 -29.06
N LEU A 361 17.94 -2.24 -28.53
CA LEU A 361 16.76 -2.56 -29.32
C LEU A 361 16.40 -1.42 -30.29
N VAL A 362 16.48 -0.15 -29.87
CA VAL A 362 16.27 1.00 -30.76
C VAL A 362 17.29 1.01 -31.91
N VAL A 363 18.58 0.81 -31.60
CA VAL A 363 19.65 0.78 -32.60
C VAL A 363 19.45 -0.38 -33.58
N TRP A 364 19.15 -1.57 -33.08
CA TRP A 364 18.89 -2.76 -33.89
C TRP A 364 17.68 -2.58 -34.83
N LEU A 365 16.60 -1.96 -34.35
CA LEU A 365 15.42 -1.64 -35.15
C LEU A 365 15.67 -0.57 -36.21
N ARG A 366 16.70 0.28 -36.03
CA ARG A 366 17.12 1.25 -37.07
C ARG A 366 18.06 0.64 -38.11
N MET A 367 18.88 -0.33 -37.72
CA MET A 367 19.85 -0.98 -38.61
C MET A 367 19.22 -2.03 -39.51
N THR A 368 18.20 -2.74 -39.02
CA THR A 368 17.49 -3.74 -39.82
C THR A 368 16.43 -3.06 -40.70
N ARG A 369 16.18 -3.54 -41.92
CA ARG A 369 15.13 -3.01 -42.82
C ARG A 369 13.92 -3.96 -42.79
N GLU A 370 12.90 -3.69 -41.98
CA GLU A 370 11.60 -4.35 -42.13
C GLU A 370 10.54 -3.40 -42.67
N PRO A 371 9.61 -3.88 -43.51
CA PRO A 371 8.57 -3.05 -44.10
C PRO A 371 7.61 -2.51 -43.03
N GLN A 372 7.37 -1.21 -43.12
CA GLN A 372 6.48 -0.42 -42.26
C GLN A 372 5.02 -0.81 -42.56
N LYS A 373 4.31 -1.41 -41.61
CA LYS A 373 2.84 -1.54 -41.68
C LYS A 373 2.22 -0.54 -40.70
N SER A 374 1.82 0.61 -41.22
CA SER A 374 1.01 1.56 -40.47
C SER A 374 -0.34 0.94 -40.11
N PRO A 375 -0.94 1.28 -38.95
CA PRO A 375 -2.34 0.95 -38.68
C PRO A 375 -3.22 1.55 -39.78
N SER A 376 -4.16 0.78 -40.32
CA SER A 376 -5.15 1.33 -41.24
C SER A 376 -6.09 2.22 -40.44
N ILE A 377 -6.00 3.53 -40.63
CA ILE A 377 -7.03 4.44 -40.15
C ILE A 377 -8.26 4.13 -41.00
N ALA A 378 -9.20 3.37 -40.42
CA ALA A 378 -10.51 3.09 -40.98
C ALA A 378 -11.54 3.92 -40.22
#